data_AF-A0A7K3G0H8-F1
#
_entry.id   AF-A0A7K3G0H8-F1
#
_cell.length_a   1.000
_cell.length_b   1.000
_cell.length_c   1.000
_cell.angle_alpha   90.00
_cell.angle_beta   90.00
_cell.angle_gamma   90.00
#
_symmetry.space_group_name_H-M   'P 1'
#
loop_
_entity.id
_entity.type
_entity.pdbx_description
1 polymer ?
#
loop_
_entity_poly.entity_id
_entity_poly.type
_entity_poly.pdbx_seq_one_letter_code
_entity_poly.pdbx_strand_id
1 'polypeptide(L)'
;MTHYVTEQPLVQGGRSAALAAACVRGGVAAGLGLGALAVLVIAAWVSSPFPDGGPGDVLHAAAGLWLLAHGVELIRTDTLSGLPAPLGVVPLLLAALPVWLVHRAARDTLDPGAGVRDRPRPSPSGAVASVAGGYLLVTAAVVLYSESGPLPAELVTAGLWPPAVVAGAAGAGVWTALGRPFPGPRWAVLARAAGLGLGTLLTGGAVAAAASTAWHAGRAQTVFLGLAGEWSGRAVVLLLVLALLPNAAVWGAAYGLGPGFALGTGALATPLGLAGDPAVPPFPLLAAVPAEGRGTWLHWAVAAVPLVAAVLLGHRVGRSARTWTARD
;
A
#
# COMPACT_ATOMS: atom_id res chain seq x y z
N MET A 1 -56.02 8.38 12.37
CA MET A 1 -55.85 7.33 11.34
C MET A 1 -54.37 7.32 10.96
N THR A 2 -53.56 6.62 11.74
CA THR A 2 -52.10 6.53 11.57
C THR A 2 -51.80 5.24 10.80
N HIS A 3 -51.37 5.37 9.55
CA HIS A 3 -50.87 4.25 8.77
C HIS A 3 -49.55 3.76 9.36
N TYR A 4 -49.60 2.63 10.07
CA TYR A 4 -48.39 1.85 10.34
C TYR A 4 -47.97 1.20 9.02
N VAL A 5 -46.89 1.71 8.43
CA VAL A 5 -46.21 1.04 7.31
C VAL A 5 -45.46 -0.14 7.90
N THR A 6 -46.10 -1.31 7.93
CA THR A 6 -45.43 -2.57 8.24
C THR A 6 -44.52 -2.92 7.06
N GLU A 7 -43.22 -2.64 7.16
CA GLU A 7 -42.27 -3.15 6.15
C GLU A 7 -42.40 -4.69 6.10
N GLN A 8 -42.71 -5.22 4.92
CA GLN A 8 -42.99 -6.64 4.74
C GLN A 8 -41.70 -7.50 4.93
N PRO A 9 -41.78 -8.65 5.62
CA PRO A 9 -40.63 -9.49 5.97
C PRO A 9 -39.81 -10.00 4.76
N LEU A 10 -40.43 -10.10 3.58
CA LEU A 10 -39.75 -10.49 2.34
C LEU A 10 -38.73 -9.44 1.85
N VAL A 11 -39.03 -8.15 2.05
CA VAL A 11 -38.13 -7.03 1.67
C VAL A 11 -36.92 -6.96 2.62
N GLN A 12 -37.16 -7.22 3.91
CA GLN A 12 -36.12 -7.30 4.94
C GLN A 12 -35.14 -8.45 4.66
N GLY A 13 -35.65 -9.62 4.27
CA GLY A 13 -34.83 -10.80 3.94
C GLY A 13 -33.89 -10.56 2.74
N GLY A 14 -34.36 -9.85 1.72
CA GLY A 14 -33.55 -9.51 0.54
C GLY A 14 -32.37 -8.58 0.87
N ARG A 15 -32.58 -7.56 1.70
CA ARG A 15 -31.52 -6.62 2.13
C ARG A 15 -30.43 -7.34 2.94
N SER A 16 -30.83 -8.17 3.90
CA SER A 16 -29.89 -8.94 4.73
C SER A 16 -29.05 -9.92 3.91
N ALA A 17 -29.68 -10.62 2.95
CA ALA A 17 -28.96 -11.53 2.05
C ALA A 17 -27.93 -10.80 1.17
N ALA A 18 -28.25 -9.59 0.69
CA ALA A 18 -27.34 -8.77 -0.10
C ALA A 18 -26.12 -8.30 0.70
N LEU A 19 -26.33 -7.87 1.95
CA LEU A 19 -25.26 -7.47 2.87
C LEU A 19 -24.38 -8.68 3.25
N ALA A 20 -24.98 -9.84 3.51
CA ALA A 20 -24.25 -11.07 3.80
C ALA A 20 -23.37 -11.49 2.61
N ALA A 21 -23.91 -11.45 1.38
CA ALA A 21 -23.13 -11.75 0.17
C ALA A 21 -21.97 -10.76 -0.04
N ALA A 22 -22.18 -9.47 0.25
CA ALA A 22 -21.12 -8.46 0.22
C ALA A 22 -20.04 -8.72 1.28
N CYS A 23 -20.44 -9.13 2.49
CA CYS A 23 -19.53 -9.54 3.55
C CYS A 23 -18.65 -10.73 3.13
N VAL A 24 -19.27 -11.78 2.56
CA VAL A 24 -18.54 -12.94 2.04
C VAL A 24 -17.53 -12.53 0.96
N ARG A 25 -17.88 -11.61 0.05
CA ARG A 25 -16.94 -11.09 -0.96
C ARG A 25 -15.73 -10.41 -0.32
N GLY A 26 -15.94 -9.64 0.76
CA GLY A 26 -14.85 -9.06 1.54
C GLY A 26 -13.92 -10.11 2.14
N GLY A 27 -14.48 -11.14 2.78
CA GLY A 27 -13.70 -12.25 3.33
C GLY A 27 -12.94 -13.04 2.25
N VAL A 28 -13.56 -13.30 1.10
CA VAL A 28 -12.91 -13.94 -0.05
C VAL A 28 -11.76 -13.08 -0.58
N ALA A 29 -11.94 -11.75 -0.68
CA ALA A 29 -10.86 -10.85 -1.09
C ALA A 29 -9.66 -10.92 -0.14
N ALA A 30 -9.89 -10.96 1.18
CA ALA A 30 -8.82 -11.14 2.17
C ALA A 30 -8.12 -12.49 2.00
N GLY A 31 -8.88 -13.57 1.89
CA GLY A 31 -8.35 -14.92 1.71
C GLY A 31 -7.53 -15.08 0.42
N LEU A 32 -7.94 -14.45 -0.69
CA LEU A 32 -7.18 -14.45 -1.93
C LEU A 32 -5.86 -13.68 -1.80
N GLY A 33 -5.88 -12.52 -1.13
CA GLY A 33 -4.67 -11.73 -0.89
C GLY A 33 -3.67 -12.47 -0.01
N LEU A 34 -4.15 -13.05 1.10
CA LEU A 34 -3.33 -13.85 2.02
C LEU A 34 -2.80 -15.11 1.35
N GLY A 35 -3.67 -15.85 0.65
CA GLY A 35 -3.32 -17.09 -0.04
C GLY A 35 -2.28 -16.88 -1.15
N ALA A 36 -2.38 -15.79 -1.92
CA ALA A 36 -1.40 -15.46 -2.94
C ALA A 36 0.01 -15.25 -2.33
N LEU A 37 0.10 -14.56 -1.20
CA LEU A 37 1.36 -14.38 -0.49
C LEU A 37 1.86 -15.67 0.15
N ALA A 38 0.97 -16.46 0.75
CA ALA A 38 1.32 -17.76 1.31
C ALA A 38 1.92 -18.68 0.24
N VAL A 39 1.34 -18.72 -0.96
CA VAL A 39 1.91 -19.49 -2.09
C VAL A 39 3.31 -19.02 -2.45
N LEU A 40 3.55 -17.70 -2.53
CA LEU A 40 4.89 -17.17 -2.85
C LEU A 40 5.92 -17.52 -1.76
N VAL A 41 5.56 -17.35 -0.49
CA VAL A 41 6.46 -17.63 0.64
C VAL A 41 6.74 -19.12 0.77
N ILE A 42 5.71 -19.98 0.62
CA ILE A 42 5.87 -21.43 0.62
C ILE A 42 6.72 -21.89 -0.58
N ALA A 43 6.49 -21.34 -1.79
CA ALA A 43 7.29 -21.70 -2.96
C ALA A 43 8.76 -21.32 -2.78
N ALA A 44 9.04 -20.16 -2.18
CA ALA A 44 10.40 -19.75 -1.84
C ALA A 44 11.04 -20.69 -0.80
N TRP A 45 10.30 -21.08 0.23
CA TRP A 45 10.76 -22.01 1.26
C TRP A 45 11.04 -23.41 0.70
N VAL A 46 10.12 -23.99 -0.08
CA VAL A 46 10.30 -25.31 -0.73
C VAL A 46 11.47 -25.31 -1.71
N SER A 47 11.73 -24.18 -2.36
CA SER A 47 12.85 -24.04 -3.30
C SER A 47 14.20 -23.78 -2.61
N SER A 48 14.21 -23.59 -1.28
CA SER A 48 15.44 -23.39 -0.52
C SER A 48 16.16 -24.73 -0.34
N PRO A 49 17.44 -24.88 -0.74
CA PRO A 49 18.24 -26.07 -0.44
C PRO A 49 18.52 -26.21 1.07
N PHE A 50 18.51 -25.10 1.82
CA PHE A 50 18.61 -25.09 3.28
C PHE A 50 17.40 -24.33 3.85
N PRO A 51 16.22 -24.96 3.92
CA PRO A 51 15.04 -24.31 4.47
C PRO A 51 15.18 -24.19 6.00
N ASP A 52 15.20 -22.96 6.49
CA ASP A 52 15.11 -22.68 7.92
C ASP A 52 13.64 -22.78 8.38
N GLY A 53 13.44 -23.30 9.59
CA GLY A 53 12.11 -23.39 10.22
C GLY A 53 11.16 -24.43 9.61
N GLY A 54 10.05 -24.66 10.31
CA GLY A 54 8.99 -25.56 9.87
C GLY A 54 7.89 -24.86 9.06
N PRO A 55 6.90 -25.61 8.54
CA PRO A 55 5.76 -25.03 7.81
C PRO A 55 4.99 -23.97 8.60
N GLY A 56 4.95 -24.09 9.93
CA GLY A 56 4.35 -23.08 10.81
C GLY A 56 5.05 -21.72 10.69
N ASP A 57 6.37 -21.69 10.68
CA ASP A 57 7.15 -20.44 10.61
C ASP A 57 6.92 -19.73 9.27
N VAL A 58 6.83 -20.50 8.19
CA VAL A 58 6.53 -20.03 6.82
C VAL A 58 5.15 -19.38 6.76
N LEU A 59 4.14 -19.99 7.40
CA LEU A 59 2.79 -19.45 7.46
C LEU A 59 2.71 -18.17 8.31
N HIS A 60 3.43 -18.11 9.44
CA HIS A 60 3.54 -16.87 10.24
C HIS A 60 4.26 -15.77 9.45
N ALA A 61 5.30 -16.09 8.67
CA ALA A 61 5.97 -15.13 7.82
C ALA A 61 5.03 -14.58 6.72
N ALA A 62 4.24 -15.44 6.09
CA ALA A 62 3.23 -15.03 5.10
C ALA A 62 2.14 -14.15 5.72
N ALA A 63 1.64 -14.52 6.90
CA ALA A 63 0.67 -13.74 7.67
C ALA A 63 1.24 -12.36 8.05
N GLY A 64 2.47 -12.31 8.59
CA GLY A 64 3.16 -11.08 8.91
C GLY A 64 3.35 -10.18 7.68
N LEU A 65 3.82 -10.74 6.56
CA LEU A 65 3.99 -9.98 5.32
C LEU A 65 2.66 -9.42 4.79
N TRP A 66 1.57 -10.19 4.91
CA TRP A 66 0.24 -9.73 4.55
C TRP A 66 -0.24 -8.60 5.47
N LEU A 67 -0.06 -8.72 6.79
CA LEU A 67 -0.39 -7.66 7.75
C LEU A 67 0.44 -6.39 7.52
N LEU A 68 1.75 -6.55 7.26
CA LEU A 68 2.65 -5.44 6.92
C LEU A 68 2.20 -4.70 5.66
N ALA A 69 1.64 -5.41 4.67
CA ALA A 69 1.04 -4.79 3.48
C ALA A 69 -0.18 -3.90 3.78
N HIS A 70 -0.81 -4.06 4.94
CA HIS A 70 -1.90 -3.21 5.42
C HIS A 70 -1.43 -2.05 6.30
N GLY A 71 -0.12 -1.93 6.55
CA GLY A 71 0.41 -0.91 7.47
C GLY A 71 0.49 -1.35 8.92
N VAL A 72 0.26 -2.64 9.22
CA VAL A 72 0.46 -3.16 10.57
C VAL A 72 1.96 -3.28 10.84
N GLU A 73 2.43 -2.65 11.91
CA GLU A 73 3.82 -2.82 12.33
C GLU A 73 3.98 -4.20 12.95
N LEU A 74 5.05 -4.90 12.57
CA LEU A 74 5.42 -6.16 13.20
C LEU A 74 6.53 -5.92 14.21
N ILE A 75 6.49 -6.59 15.35
CA ILE A 75 7.48 -6.41 16.39
C ILE A 75 8.56 -7.48 16.26
N ARG A 76 9.81 -7.07 16.04
CA ARG A 76 10.96 -7.97 16.12
C ARG A 76 11.46 -8.00 17.56
N THR A 77 11.25 -9.10 18.26
CA THR A 77 11.65 -9.28 19.66
C THR A 77 13.11 -9.70 19.80
N ASP A 78 13.64 -10.47 18.85
CA ASP A 78 15.00 -10.99 18.89
C ASP A 78 15.98 -10.01 18.25
N THR A 79 16.43 -9.02 19.02
CA THR A 79 17.41 -8.02 18.59
C THR A 79 18.70 -8.11 19.39
N LEU A 80 19.82 -7.67 18.78
CA LEU A 80 21.13 -7.66 19.45
C LEU A 80 21.17 -6.73 20.68
N SER A 81 20.30 -5.72 20.73
CA SER A 81 20.17 -4.81 21.87
C SER A 81 19.23 -5.32 22.96
N GLY A 82 18.50 -6.42 22.71
CA GLY A 82 17.45 -6.93 23.59
C GLY A 82 16.18 -6.06 23.65
N LEU A 83 16.13 -4.97 22.89
CA LEU A 83 14.98 -4.08 22.80
C LEU A 83 14.12 -4.45 21.58
N PRO A 84 12.80 -4.59 21.72
CA PRO A 84 11.92 -4.82 20.58
C PRO A 84 12.07 -3.73 19.51
N ALA A 85 12.21 -4.13 18.26
CA ALA A 85 12.35 -3.21 17.12
C ALA A 85 11.18 -3.35 16.15
N PRO A 86 10.47 -2.26 15.83
CA PRO A 86 9.34 -2.33 14.90
C PRO A 86 9.81 -2.52 13.46
N LEU A 87 9.02 -3.28 12.71
CA LEU A 87 9.09 -3.43 11.26
C LEU A 87 7.85 -2.78 10.66
N GLY A 88 7.97 -1.51 10.28
CA GLY A 88 6.85 -0.69 9.80
C GLY A 88 6.92 -0.26 8.34
N VAL A 89 7.93 -0.68 7.57
CA VAL A 89 8.03 -0.28 6.16
C VAL A 89 7.08 -1.14 5.32
N VAL A 90 5.97 -0.53 4.88
CA VAL A 90 4.96 -1.17 4.02
C VAL A 90 5.52 -1.39 2.61
N PRO A 91 5.61 -2.62 2.09
CA PRO A 91 5.99 -2.85 0.71
C PRO A 91 4.83 -2.44 -0.23
N LEU A 92 4.86 -1.21 -0.73
CA LEU A 92 3.73 -0.57 -1.41
C LEU A 92 3.27 -1.33 -2.67
N LEU A 93 4.16 -2.00 -3.40
CA LEU A 93 3.75 -2.84 -4.53
C LEU A 93 2.97 -4.07 -4.06
N LEU A 94 3.37 -4.65 -2.93
CA LEU A 94 2.70 -5.80 -2.33
C LEU A 94 1.33 -5.40 -1.77
N ALA A 95 1.22 -4.21 -1.17
CA ALA A 95 -0.04 -3.62 -0.70
C ALA A 95 -1.05 -3.36 -1.83
N ALA A 96 -0.60 -3.20 -3.08
CA ALA A 96 -1.48 -2.95 -4.22
C ALA A 96 -2.48 -4.10 -4.46
N LEU A 97 -2.06 -5.35 -4.24
CA LEU A 97 -2.90 -6.53 -4.43
C LEU A 97 -4.12 -6.56 -3.48
N PRO A 98 -3.97 -6.53 -2.15
CA PRO A 98 -5.12 -6.54 -1.23
C PRO A 98 -6.00 -5.30 -1.44
N VAL A 99 -5.43 -4.11 -1.65
CA VAL A 99 -6.20 -2.89 -1.94
C VAL A 99 -7.03 -3.06 -3.21
N TRP A 100 -6.46 -3.61 -4.27
CA TRP A 100 -7.18 -3.87 -5.52
C TRP A 100 -8.29 -4.92 -5.35
N LEU A 101 -8.05 -5.99 -4.59
CA LEU A 101 -9.05 -7.03 -4.32
C LEU A 101 -10.26 -6.47 -3.55
N VAL A 102 -10.02 -5.64 -2.52
CA VAL A 102 -11.10 -4.96 -1.77
C VAL A 102 -11.86 -3.99 -2.66
N HIS A 103 -11.13 -3.16 -3.43
CA HIS A 103 -11.71 -2.24 -4.40
C HIS A 103 -12.63 -2.96 -5.38
N ARG A 104 -12.15 -4.05 -5.97
CA ARG A 104 -12.91 -4.87 -6.91
C ARG A 104 -14.12 -5.52 -6.24
N ALA A 105 -13.94 -6.11 -5.06
CA ALA A 105 -15.03 -6.74 -4.32
C ALA A 105 -16.17 -5.75 -4.06
N ALA A 106 -15.85 -4.53 -3.60
CA ALA A 106 -16.83 -3.48 -3.36
C ALA A 106 -17.46 -2.96 -4.66
N ARG A 107 -16.67 -2.74 -5.72
CA ARG A 107 -17.20 -2.32 -7.02
C ARG A 107 -18.19 -3.33 -7.59
N ASP A 108 -17.83 -4.62 -7.57
CA ASP A 108 -18.62 -5.72 -8.11
C ASP A 108 -19.92 -5.97 -7.33
N THR A 109 -20.03 -5.49 -6.07
CA THR A 109 -21.28 -5.58 -5.30
C THR A 109 -22.38 -4.66 -5.82
N LEU A 110 -22.01 -3.59 -6.52
CA LEU A 110 -22.94 -2.62 -7.09
C LEU A 110 -23.11 -2.78 -8.61
N ASP A 111 -22.34 -3.68 -9.24
CA ASP A 111 -22.46 -3.95 -10.67
C ASP A 111 -23.84 -4.55 -10.98
N PRO A 112 -24.62 -3.97 -11.90
CA PRO A 112 -25.97 -4.43 -12.21
C PRO A 112 -26.09 -5.88 -12.63
N GLY A 113 -25.01 -6.50 -13.17
CA GLY A 113 -25.01 -7.86 -13.69
C GLY A 113 -25.90 -8.03 -14.93
N ALA A 114 -25.34 -8.54 -16.02
CA ALA A 114 -26.01 -8.58 -17.33
C ALA A 114 -27.15 -9.62 -17.49
N GLY A 115 -27.89 -9.99 -16.43
CA GLY A 115 -28.90 -11.06 -16.57
C GLY A 115 -29.91 -11.31 -15.46
N VAL A 116 -29.86 -10.64 -14.30
CA VAL A 116 -30.87 -10.85 -13.23
C VAL A 116 -31.28 -9.49 -12.67
N ARG A 117 -32.36 -8.92 -13.21
CA ARG A 117 -32.83 -7.56 -12.89
C ARG A 117 -33.32 -7.39 -11.44
N ASP A 118 -33.50 -8.48 -10.69
CA ASP A 118 -34.16 -8.46 -9.37
C ASP A 118 -33.29 -8.90 -8.18
N ARG A 119 -31.95 -8.94 -8.30
CA ARG A 119 -31.12 -9.17 -7.10
C ARG A 119 -31.21 -7.97 -6.16
N PRO A 120 -31.60 -8.16 -4.88
CA PRO A 120 -31.54 -7.08 -3.89
C PRO A 120 -30.11 -6.52 -3.82
N ARG A 121 -29.98 -5.19 -3.90
CA ARG A 121 -28.69 -4.50 -3.84
C ARG A 121 -28.53 -3.81 -2.49
N PRO A 122 -27.35 -3.88 -1.88
CA PRO A 122 -27.07 -3.06 -0.71
C PRO A 122 -27.01 -1.59 -1.12
N SER A 123 -27.25 -0.68 -0.16
CA SER A 123 -26.92 0.73 -0.35
C SER A 123 -25.40 0.89 -0.56
N PRO A 124 -24.92 2.00 -1.17
CA PRO A 124 -23.48 2.24 -1.31
C PRO A 124 -22.72 2.16 0.01
N SER A 125 -23.26 2.73 1.09
CA SER A 125 -22.68 2.64 2.44
C SER A 125 -22.74 1.21 2.99
N GLY A 126 -23.84 0.49 2.76
CA GLY A 126 -23.98 -0.92 3.13
C GLY A 126 -22.96 -1.81 2.42
N ALA A 127 -22.70 -1.56 1.13
CA ALA A 127 -21.67 -2.27 0.37
C ALA A 127 -20.27 -2.05 0.97
N VAL A 128 -19.89 -0.79 1.25
CA VAL A 128 -18.61 -0.48 1.90
C VAL A 128 -18.51 -1.17 3.26
N ALA A 129 -19.51 -1.00 4.12
CA ALA A 129 -19.51 -1.54 5.47
C ALA A 129 -19.46 -3.08 5.48
N SER A 130 -20.25 -3.74 4.64
CA SER A 130 -20.26 -5.20 4.58
C SER A 130 -18.97 -5.77 4.02
N VAL A 131 -18.45 -5.24 2.90
CA VAL A 131 -17.18 -5.71 2.32
C VAL A 131 -16.03 -5.47 3.29
N ALA A 132 -15.96 -4.27 3.89
CA ALA A 132 -14.94 -3.98 4.88
C ALA A 132 -15.05 -4.88 6.10
N GLY A 133 -16.27 -5.11 6.61
CA GLY A 133 -16.53 -5.99 7.74
C GLY A 133 -16.04 -7.42 7.49
N GLY A 134 -16.39 -8.02 6.35
CA GLY A 134 -15.93 -9.36 6.00
C GLY A 134 -14.41 -9.49 5.85
N TYR A 135 -13.77 -8.47 5.29
CA TYR A 135 -12.31 -8.42 5.15
C TYR A 135 -11.62 -8.26 6.51
N LEU A 136 -12.14 -7.37 7.37
CA LEU A 136 -11.59 -7.09 8.69
C LEU A 136 -11.79 -8.25 9.66
N LEU A 137 -12.83 -9.08 9.51
CA LEU A 137 -12.98 -10.33 10.26
C LEU A 137 -11.82 -11.30 9.98
N VAL A 138 -11.44 -11.46 8.71
CA VAL A 138 -10.26 -12.26 8.34
C VAL A 138 -8.99 -11.61 8.88
N THR A 139 -8.88 -10.28 8.77
CA THR A 139 -7.72 -9.53 9.29
C THR A 139 -7.54 -9.76 10.80
N ALA A 140 -8.62 -9.70 11.58
CA ALA A 140 -8.60 -9.95 13.01
C ALA A 140 -8.14 -11.39 13.34
N ALA A 141 -8.59 -12.38 12.59
CA ALA A 141 -8.12 -13.76 12.74
C ALA A 141 -6.62 -13.90 12.45
N VAL A 142 -6.10 -13.19 11.45
CA VAL A 142 -4.67 -13.19 11.11
C VAL A 142 -3.83 -12.47 12.17
N VAL A 143 -4.33 -11.36 12.74
CA VAL A 143 -3.68 -10.68 13.88
C VAL A 143 -3.57 -11.63 15.07
N LEU A 144 -4.66 -12.29 15.45
CA LEU A 144 -4.65 -13.29 16.53
C LEU A 144 -3.68 -14.46 16.24
N TYR A 145 -3.61 -14.90 14.99
CA TYR A 145 -2.66 -15.93 14.56
C TYR A 145 -1.20 -15.46 14.65
N SER A 146 -0.93 -14.17 14.43
CA SER A 146 0.45 -13.63 14.50
C SER A 146 1.06 -13.65 15.91
N GLU A 147 0.23 -13.64 16.96
CA GLU A 147 0.66 -13.67 18.37
C GLU A 147 1.46 -14.92 18.75
N SER A 148 1.21 -16.05 18.07
CA SER A 148 1.97 -17.28 18.27
C SER A 148 3.25 -17.37 17.44
N GLY A 149 3.52 -16.35 16.60
CA GLY A 149 4.64 -16.31 15.68
C GLY A 149 5.82 -15.47 16.17
N PRO A 150 6.95 -15.51 15.45
CA PRO A 150 8.16 -14.75 15.80
C PRO A 150 8.05 -13.23 15.54
N LEU A 151 7.00 -12.79 14.86
CA LEU A 151 6.77 -11.40 14.46
C LEU A 151 5.31 -11.00 14.80
N PRO A 152 4.97 -10.86 16.09
CA PRO A 152 3.62 -10.49 16.49
C PRO A 152 3.26 -9.10 15.96
N ALA A 153 1.98 -8.91 15.67
CA ALA A 153 1.42 -7.65 15.21
C ALA A 153 1.36 -6.63 16.35
N GLU A 154 1.73 -5.39 16.06
CA GLU A 154 1.51 -4.29 16.99
C GLU A 154 0.01 -3.89 16.96
N LEU A 155 -0.65 -3.95 18.12
CA LEU A 155 -2.10 -3.89 18.21
C LEU A 155 -2.69 -2.51 17.87
N VAL A 156 -1.97 -1.41 18.14
CA VAL A 156 -2.47 -0.06 17.85
C VAL A 156 -2.54 0.16 16.34
N THR A 157 -1.49 -0.19 15.61
CA THR A 157 -1.40 -0.10 14.15
C THR A 157 -2.32 -1.12 13.48
N ALA A 158 -2.48 -2.31 14.05
CA ALA A 158 -3.48 -3.29 13.62
C ALA A 158 -4.92 -2.80 13.76
N GLY A 159 -5.21 -2.02 14.82
CA GLY A 159 -6.52 -1.40 15.04
C GLY A 159 -6.79 -0.16 14.17
N LEU A 160 -5.73 0.49 13.67
CA LEU A 160 -5.82 1.76 12.95
C LEU A 160 -5.75 1.61 11.42
N TRP A 161 -4.67 1.00 10.92
CA TRP A 161 -4.34 1.05 9.49
C TRP A 161 -5.20 0.12 8.63
N PRO A 162 -5.40 -1.18 8.97
CA PRO A 162 -6.25 -2.05 8.17
C PRO A 162 -7.68 -1.52 8.01
N PRO A 163 -8.39 -1.05 9.07
CA PRO A 163 -9.71 -0.46 8.88
C PRO A 163 -9.71 0.75 7.94
N ALA A 164 -8.73 1.66 8.05
CA ALA A 164 -8.62 2.82 7.19
C ALA A 164 -8.35 2.44 5.72
N VAL A 165 -7.39 1.55 5.49
CA VAL A 165 -7.01 1.07 4.15
C VAL A 165 -8.17 0.33 3.49
N VAL A 166 -8.82 -0.59 4.21
CA VAL A 166 -9.92 -1.41 3.69
C VAL A 166 -11.15 -0.55 3.42
N ALA A 167 -11.54 0.34 4.33
CA ALA A 167 -12.67 1.24 4.12
C ALA A 167 -12.42 2.21 2.96
N GLY A 168 -11.20 2.75 2.85
CA GLY A 168 -10.79 3.60 1.73
C GLY A 168 -10.83 2.87 0.39
N ALA A 169 -10.29 1.65 0.33
CA ALA A 169 -10.31 0.81 -0.87
C ALA A 169 -11.73 0.42 -1.28
N ALA A 170 -12.57 0.01 -0.33
CA ALA A 170 -13.96 -0.34 -0.57
C ALA A 170 -14.78 0.88 -1.02
N GLY A 171 -14.58 2.03 -0.37
CA GLY A 171 -15.16 3.32 -0.75
C GLY A 171 -14.75 3.74 -2.16
N ALA A 172 -13.48 3.58 -2.53
CA ALA A 172 -13.01 3.81 -3.88
C ALA A 172 -13.66 2.85 -4.89
N GLY A 173 -13.85 1.59 -4.52
CA GLY A 173 -14.59 0.58 -5.31
C GLY A 173 -15.99 1.04 -5.64
N VAL A 174 -16.76 1.39 -4.60
CA VAL A 174 -18.10 1.94 -4.72
C VAL A 174 -18.11 3.25 -5.53
N TRP A 175 -17.20 4.18 -5.27
CA TRP A 175 -17.07 5.42 -6.02
C TRP A 175 -16.85 5.19 -7.52
N THR A 176 -16.03 4.19 -7.88
CA THR A 176 -15.84 3.80 -9.28
C THR A 176 -17.06 3.11 -9.90
N ALA A 177 -17.79 2.28 -9.14
CA ALA A 177 -19.03 1.67 -9.60
C ALA A 177 -20.10 2.72 -9.93
N LEU A 178 -20.13 3.81 -9.16
CA LEU A 178 -21.04 4.94 -9.36
C LEU A 178 -20.61 5.92 -10.46
N GLY A 179 -19.56 5.59 -11.23
CA GLY A 179 -19.10 6.43 -12.34
C GLY A 179 -18.20 7.60 -11.93
N ARG A 180 -17.57 7.54 -10.75
CA ARG A 180 -16.67 8.58 -10.20
C ARG A 180 -17.36 9.94 -10.06
N PRO A 181 -18.47 10.04 -9.32
CA PRO A 181 -19.17 11.31 -9.12
C PRO A 181 -18.23 12.34 -8.48
N PHE A 182 -18.15 13.53 -9.07
CA PHE A 182 -17.50 14.71 -8.50
C PHE A 182 -18.55 15.78 -8.24
N PRO A 183 -18.41 16.63 -7.20
CA PRO A 183 -19.38 17.68 -6.89
C PRO A 183 -19.54 18.75 -8.00
N GLY A 184 -18.65 18.75 -9.00
CA GLY A 184 -18.78 19.57 -10.20
C GLY A 184 -17.56 19.44 -11.12
N PRO A 185 -17.61 20.03 -12.33
CA PRO A 185 -16.52 19.97 -13.31
C PRO A 185 -15.19 20.50 -12.75
N ARG A 186 -15.25 21.49 -11.84
CA ARG A 186 -14.06 22.07 -11.21
C ARG A 186 -13.28 21.06 -10.38
N TRP A 187 -13.98 20.27 -9.57
CA TRP A 187 -13.37 19.22 -8.74
C TRP A 187 -12.77 18.10 -9.59
N ALA A 188 -13.41 17.73 -10.70
CA ALA A 188 -12.85 16.75 -11.63
C ALA A 188 -11.56 17.25 -12.29
N VAL A 189 -11.48 18.53 -12.65
CA VAL A 189 -10.25 19.15 -13.17
C VAL A 189 -9.15 19.18 -12.11
N LEU A 190 -9.47 19.63 -10.89
CA LEU A 190 -8.51 19.66 -9.78
C LEU A 190 -7.97 18.28 -9.45
N ALA A 191 -8.84 17.26 -9.37
CA ALA A 191 -8.42 15.89 -9.11
C ALA A 191 -7.50 15.34 -10.21
N ARG A 192 -7.79 15.64 -11.49
CA ARG A 192 -6.93 15.24 -12.61
C ARG A 192 -5.58 15.97 -12.59
N ALA A 193 -5.59 17.27 -12.31
CA ALA A 193 -4.37 18.07 -12.22
C ALA A 193 -3.50 17.62 -11.04
N ALA A 194 -4.10 17.38 -9.87
CA ALA A 194 -3.43 16.81 -8.70
C ALA A 194 -2.84 15.42 -9.01
N GLY A 195 -3.60 14.56 -9.69
CA GLY A 195 -3.12 13.25 -10.13
C GLY A 195 -1.92 13.33 -11.08
N LEU A 196 -1.92 14.28 -12.02
CA LEU A 196 -0.77 14.53 -12.90
C LEU A 196 0.44 15.06 -12.13
N GLY A 197 0.24 15.98 -11.20
CA GLY A 197 1.31 16.51 -10.34
C GLY A 197 1.94 15.42 -9.49
N LEU A 198 1.12 14.63 -8.80
CA LEU A 198 1.56 13.48 -8.02
C LEU A 198 2.30 12.45 -8.88
N GLY A 199 1.76 12.11 -10.06
CA GLY A 199 2.42 11.22 -11.01
C GLY A 199 3.80 11.73 -11.42
N THR A 200 3.91 13.03 -11.71
CA THR A 200 5.20 13.67 -12.07
C THR A 200 6.21 13.58 -10.94
N LEU A 201 5.79 13.86 -9.69
CA LEU A 201 6.64 13.74 -8.50
C LEU A 201 7.13 12.31 -8.30
N LEU A 202 6.23 11.33 -8.36
CA LEU A 202 6.58 9.92 -8.18
C LEU A 202 7.48 9.39 -9.30
N THR A 203 7.22 9.77 -10.56
CA THR A 203 8.10 9.42 -11.68
C THR A 203 9.49 10.03 -11.51
N GLY A 204 9.59 11.31 -11.13
CA GLY A 204 10.88 11.94 -10.88
C GLY A 204 11.61 11.33 -9.69
N GLY A 205 10.89 10.99 -8.61
CA GLY A 205 11.44 10.25 -7.48
C GLY A 205 11.96 8.86 -7.86
N ALA A 206 11.22 8.13 -8.70
CA ALA A 206 11.64 6.84 -9.22
C ALA A 206 12.90 6.95 -10.09
N VAL A 207 12.97 7.96 -10.97
CA VAL A 207 14.16 8.23 -11.79
C VAL A 207 15.36 8.57 -10.91
N ALA A 208 15.18 9.39 -9.87
CA ALA A 208 16.26 9.73 -8.93
C ALA A 208 16.76 8.50 -8.17
N ALA A 209 15.84 7.66 -7.68
CA ALA A 209 16.19 6.40 -7.01
C ALA A 209 16.92 5.44 -7.95
N ALA A 210 16.46 5.29 -9.19
CA ALA A 210 17.10 4.44 -10.20
C ALA A 210 18.49 4.94 -10.58
N ALA A 211 18.64 6.25 -10.81
CA ALA A 211 19.94 6.87 -11.10
C ALA A 211 20.92 6.69 -9.94
N SER A 212 20.46 6.90 -8.69
CA SER A 212 21.31 6.67 -7.52
C SER A 212 21.69 5.20 -7.36
N THR A 213 20.75 4.28 -7.60
CA THR A 213 21.03 2.83 -7.53
C THR A 213 22.03 2.41 -8.59
N ALA A 214 21.91 2.92 -9.82
CA ALA A 214 22.85 2.66 -10.90
C ALA A 214 24.25 3.21 -10.56
N TRP A 215 24.33 4.41 -9.98
CA TRP A 215 25.58 5.01 -9.53
C TRP A 215 26.26 4.16 -8.44
N HIS A 216 25.47 3.59 -7.53
CA HIS A 216 25.95 2.77 -6.41
C HIS A 216 25.85 1.26 -6.68
N ALA A 217 25.81 0.85 -7.95
CA ALA A 217 25.54 -0.54 -8.34
C ALA A 217 26.54 -1.54 -7.72
N GLY A 218 27.83 -1.19 -7.66
CA GLY A 218 28.84 -2.05 -7.02
C GLY A 218 28.57 -2.30 -5.54
N ARG A 219 28.17 -1.26 -4.78
CA ARG A 219 27.81 -1.39 -3.37
C ARG A 219 26.53 -2.21 -3.19
N ALA A 220 25.53 -1.95 -4.03
CA ALA A 220 24.28 -2.71 -4.03
C ALA A 220 24.51 -4.19 -4.32
N GLN A 221 25.40 -4.50 -5.28
CA GLN A 221 25.77 -5.88 -5.63
C GLN A 221 26.48 -6.58 -4.47
N THR A 222 27.44 -5.94 -3.82
CA THR A 222 28.13 -6.52 -2.65
C THR A 222 27.15 -6.83 -1.53
N VAL A 223 26.21 -5.92 -1.23
CA VAL A 223 25.16 -6.16 -0.22
C VAL A 223 24.24 -7.30 -0.64
N PHE A 224 23.80 -7.32 -1.90
CA PHE A 224 22.91 -8.35 -2.44
C PHE A 224 23.54 -9.76 -2.35
N LEU A 225 24.80 -9.90 -2.77
CA LEU A 225 25.52 -11.16 -2.73
C LEU A 225 25.88 -11.59 -1.30
N GLY A 226 26.06 -10.63 -0.39
CA GLY A 226 26.31 -10.91 1.03
C GLY A 226 25.07 -11.37 1.81
N LEU A 227 23.86 -10.95 1.39
CA LEU A 227 22.60 -11.35 2.03
C LEU A 227 22.14 -12.76 1.66
N ALA A 228 22.40 -13.21 0.43
CA ALA A 228 21.94 -14.49 -0.06
C ALA A 228 22.99 -15.19 -0.93
N GLY A 229 23.52 -16.31 -0.41
CA GLY A 229 24.44 -17.18 -1.14
C GLY A 229 23.74 -17.98 -2.24
N GLU A 230 22.49 -18.38 -2.00
CA GLU A 230 21.71 -19.29 -2.85
C GLU A 230 20.80 -18.55 -3.84
N TRP A 231 20.42 -19.23 -4.92
CA TRP A 231 19.53 -18.67 -5.95
C TRP A 231 18.11 -18.38 -5.43
N SER A 232 17.56 -19.23 -4.55
CA SER A 232 16.27 -19.04 -3.89
C SER A 232 16.25 -17.75 -3.06
N GLY A 233 17.24 -17.58 -2.17
CA GLY A 233 17.39 -16.38 -1.35
C GLY A 233 17.60 -15.12 -2.20
N ARG A 234 18.41 -15.20 -3.26
CA ARG A 234 18.61 -14.09 -4.22
C ARG A 234 17.31 -13.69 -4.91
N ALA A 235 16.49 -14.67 -5.31
CA ALA A 235 15.18 -14.41 -5.88
C ALA A 235 14.24 -13.72 -4.89
N VAL A 236 14.22 -14.16 -3.62
CA VAL A 236 13.43 -13.51 -2.55
C VAL A 236 13.88 -12.08 -2.30
N VAL A 237 15.19 -11.83 -2.18
CA VAL A 237 15.73 -10.47 -2.01
C VAL A 237 15.37 -9.58 -3.19
N LEU A 238 15.45 -10.12 -4.43
CA LEU A 238 15.04 -9.39 -5.62
C LEU A 238 13.54 -9.05 -5.61
N LEU A 239 12.68 -10.01 -5.24
CA LEU A 239 11.24 -9.78 -5.08
C LEU A 239 10.97 -8.70 -4.02
N LEU A 240 11.71 -8.68 -2.92
CA LEU A 240 11.59 -7.65 -1.88
C LEU A 240 12.05 -6.28 -2.40
N VAL A 241 13.14 -6.20 -3.16
CA VAL A 241 13.57 -4.95 -3.83
C VAL A 241 12.47 -4.45 -4.77
N LEU A 242 11.90 -5.34 -5.60
CA LEU A 242 10.78 -5.00 -6.48
C LEU A 242 9.56 -4.53 -5.69
N ALA A 243 9.25 -5.18 -4.57
CA ALA A 243 8.14 -4.83 -3.70
C ALA A 243 8.28 -3.41 -3.09
N LEU A 244 9.53 -2.97 -2.90
CA LEU A 244 9.89 -1.67 -2.35
C LEU A 244 10.16 -0.59 -3.40
N LEU A 245 10.12 -0.87 -4.70
CA LEU A 245 10.34 0.14 -5.74
C LEU A 245 9.38 1.34 -5.63
N PRO A 246 8.08 1.18 -5.35
CA PRO A 246 7.22 2.34 -5.16
C PRO A 246 7.57 3.14 -3.89
N ASN A 247 8.11 2.49 -2.85
CA ASN A 247 8.64 3.21 -1.68
C ASN A 247 9.84 4.08 -2.07
N ALA A 248 10.76 3.54 -2.86
CA ALA A 248 11.91 4.29 -3.36
C ALA A 248 11.48 5.53 -4.17
N ALA A 249 10.41 5.41 -4.96
CA ALA A 249 9.83 6.54 -5.69
C ALA A 249 9.27 7.62 -4.75
N VAL A 250 8.56 7.22 -3.68
CA VAL A 250 8.05 8.15 -2.66
C VAL A 250 9.20 8.82 -1.91
N TRP A 251 10.23 8.08 -1.51
CA TRP A 251 11.41 8.63 -0.85
C TRP A 251 12.16 9.60 -1.74
N GLY A 252 12.36 9.27 -3.02
CA GLY A 252 12.98 10.17 -3.99
C GLY A 252 12.15 11.45 -4.23
N ALA A 253 10.82 11.33 -4.26
CA ALA A 253 9.93 12.49 -4.39
C ALA A 253 10.01 13.39 -3.14
N ALA A 254 9.98 12.79 -1.94
CA ALA A 254 10.11 13.51 -0.67
C ALA A 254 11.48 14.17 -0.52
N TYR A 255 12.54 13.51 -0.98
CA TYR A 255 13.88 14.09 -1.09
C TYR A 255 13.87 15.30 -2.02
N GLY A 256 13.36 15.17 -3.24
CA GLY A 256 13.27 16.29 -4.19
C GLY A 256 12.45 17.48 -3.70
N LEU A 257 11.39 17.23 -2.92
CA LEU A 257 10.56 18.26 -2.30
C LEU A 257 11.26 19.02 -1.17
N GLY A 258 12.37 18.50 -0.64
CA GLY A 258 13.10 19.08 0.49
C GLY A 258 13.01 18.32 1.83
N PRO A 259 11.85 17.84 2.32
CA PRO A 259 11.76 17.25 3.65
C PRO A 259 12.54 15.94 3.79
N GLY A 260 12.80 15.24 2.68
CA GLY A 260 13.59 14.01 2.73
C GLY A 260 12.82 12.79 3.22
N PHE A 261 13.53 11.81 3.75
CA PHE A 261 12.97 10.60 4.33
C PHE A 261 13.82 10.11 5.51
N ALA A 262 13.16 9.48 6.48
CA ALA A 262 13.81 8.90 7.64
C ALA A 262 14.45 7.54 7.30
N LEU A 263 15.56 7.24 7.96
CA LEU A 263 16.30 5.99 7.88
C LEU A 263 16.44 5.42 9.30
N GLY A 264 15.73 4.33 9.54
CA GLY A 264 15.58 3.82 10.91
C GLY A 264 14.90 4.86 11.80
N THR A 265 15.31 4.91 13.07
CA THR A 265 14.78 5.86 14.07
C THR A 265 15.70 7.06 14.33
N GLY A 266 16.92 7.04 13.77
CA GLY A 266 18.00 7.95 14.16
C GLY A 266 18.57 8.83 13.05
N ALA A 267 18.15 8.66 11.79
CA ALA A 267 18.70 9.42 10.67
C ALA A 267 17.65 9.99 9.72
N LEU A 268 17.95 11.15 9.15
CA LEU A 268 17.13 11.84 8.15
C LEU A 268 17.98 12.18 6.93
N ALA A 269 17.57 11.67 5.77
CA ALA A 269 18.21 11.95 4.49
C ALA A 269 17.47 13.08 3.76
N THR A 270 18.13 14.21 3.55
CA THR A 270 17.59 15.39 2.85
C THR A 270 18.55 15.87 1.75
N PRO A 271 18.12 16.75 0.81
CA PRO A 271 19.04 17.40 -0.13
C PRO A 271 20.17 18.19 0.52
N LEU A 272 20.00 18.61 1.78
CA LEU A 272 21.00 19.34 2.55
C LEU A 272 22.05 18.43 3.20
N GLY A 273 21.80 17.12 3.23
CA GLY A 273 22.70 16.13 3.79
C GLY A 273 21.96 15.01 4.53
N LEU A 274 22.75 14.03 4.97
CA LEU A 274 22.32 12.99 5.90
C LEU A 274 22.70 13.41 7.32
N ALA A 275 21.69 13.54 8.19
CA ALA A 275 21.89 13.90 9.60
C ALA A 275 21.49 12.71 10.49
N GLY A 276 22.34 12.37 11.46
CA GLY A 276 22.11 11.28 12.42
C GLY A 276 22.82 9.98 12.07
N ASP A 277 22.52 8.92 12.81
CA ASP A 277 23.12 7.59 12.64
C ASP A 277 22.10 6.62 12.01
N PRO A 278 22.27 6.25 10.72
CA PRO A 278 21.34 5.38 10.03
C PRO A 278 21.53 3.93 10.47
N ALA A 279 20.85 3.54 11.57
CA ALA A 279 20.76 2.16 12.03
C ALA A 279 19.82 1.33 11.14
N VAL A 280 20.21 1.12 9.88
CA VAL A 280 19.43 0.38 8.87
C VAL A 280 20.11 -0.94 8.50
N PRO A 281 19.34 -2.00 8.20
CA PRO A 281 19.91 -3.27 7.77
C PRO A 281 20.66 -3.11 6.45
N PRO A 282 21.68 -3.95 6.18
CA PRO A 282 22.36 -3.96 4.90
C PRO A 282 21.37 -4.47 3.84
N PHE A 283 20.73 -3.56 3.10
CA PHE A 283 19.73 -3.89 2.09
C PHE A 283 20.09 -3.21 0.74
N PRO A 284 19.99 -3.90 -0.42
CA PRO A 284 20.51 -3.38 -1.69
C PRO A 284 19.93 -2.03 -2.09
N LEU A 285 18.62 -1.80 -1.85
CA LEU A 285 17.98 -0.52 -2.16
C LEU A 285 18.54 0.63 -1.30
N LEU A 286 18.95 0.35 -0.06
CA LEU A 286 19.57 1.33 0.83
C LEU A 286 21.03 1.61 0.48
N ALA A 287 21.62 0.82 -0.44
CA ALA A 287 22.94 1.10 -0.96
C ALA A 287 23.02 2.46 -1.68
N ALA A 288 21.88 2.91 -2.23
CA ALA A 288 21.71 4.14 -3.00
C ALA A 288 21.39 5.39 -2.16
N VAL A 289 21.35 5.25 -0.83
CA VAL A 289 21.15 6.38 0.09
C VAL A 289 22.38 7.30 0.05
N PRO A 290 22.20 8.65 0.13
CA PRO A 290 23.32 9.58 0.20
C PRO A 290 24.32 9.23 1.30
N ALA A 291 25.61 9.37 1.03
CA ALA A 291 26.65 9.21 2.04
C ALA A 291 26.51 10.27 3.14
N GLU A 292 27.04 9.96 4.33
CA GLU A 292 27.10 10.90 5.44
C GLU A 292 27.81 12.20 5.05
N GLY A 293 27.26 13.33 5.51
CA GLY A 293 27.82 14.65 5.28
C GLY A 293 26.89 15.63 4.57
N ARG A 294 27.44 16.78 4.22
CA ARG A 294 26.70 17.90 3.63
C ARG A 294 26.28 17.60 2.19
N GLY A 295 25.09 18.08 1.84
CA GLY A 295 24.57 18.05 0.49
C GLY A 295 25.48 18.79 -0.49
N THR A 296 25.58 18.27 -1.72
CA THR A 296 26.31 18.90 -2.82
C THR A 296 25.31 19.46 -3.83
N TRP A 297 25.76 20.28 -4.76
CA TRP A 297 24.92 20.80 -5.85
C TRP A 297 24.22 19.69 -6.65
N LEU A 298 24.83 18.51 -6.75
CA LEU A 298 24.24 17.36 -7.42
C LEU A 298 23.00 16.83 -6.68
N HIS A 299 23.02 16.83 -5.35
CA HIS A 299 21.85 16.48 -4.53
C HIS A 299 20.71 17.48 -4.71
N TRP A 300 21.03 18.75 -4.99
CA TRP A 300 20.05 19.81 -5.14
C TRP A 300 19.36 19.78 -6.51
N ALA A 301 20.00 19.17 -7.52
CA ALA A 301 19.43 19.03 -8.85
C ALA A 301 18.07 18.30 -8.85
N VAL A 302 17.81 17.44 -7.87
CA VAL A 302 16.53 16.74 -7.70
C VAL A 302 15.36 17.71 -7.44
N ALA A 303 15.63 18.93 -6.95
CA ALA A 303 14.64 19.99 -6.78
C ALA A 303 14.03 20.49 -8.12
N ALA A 304 14.63 20.15 -9.27
CA ALA A 304 14.01 20.43 -10.58
C ALA A 304 12.69 19.66 -10.78
N VAL A 305 12.56 18.47 -10.19
CA VAL A 305 11.36 17.62 -10.31
C VAL A 305 10.09 18.30 -9.79
N PRO A 306 10.05 18.81 -8.54
CA PRO A 306 8.84 19.50 -8.04
C PRO A 306 8.52 20.79 -8.80
N LEU A 307 9.53 21.49 -9.35
CA LEU A 307 9.29 22.66 -10.21
C LEU A 307 8.53 22.26 -11.48
N VAL A 308 8.96 21.19 -12.15
CA VAL A 308 8.26 20.64 -13.33
C VAL A 308 6.83 20.22 -12.97
N ALA A 309 6.65 19.54 -11.84
CA ALA A 309 5.32 19.13 -11.37
C ALA A 309 4.39 20.34 -11.13
N ALA A 310 4.91 21.41 -10.50
CA ALA A 310 4.16 22.64 -10.26
C ALA A 310 3.76 23.35 -11.57
N VAL A 311 4.67 23.40 -12.55
CA VAL A 311 4.38 23.98 -13.88
C VAL A 311 3.30 23.19 -14.61
N LEU A 312 3.38 21.86 -14.63
CA LEU A 312 2.38 21.00 -15.28
C LEU A 312 1.00 21.14 -14.63
N LEU A 313 0.96 21.19 -13.29
CA LEU A 313 -0.27 21.39 -12.53
C LEU A 313 -0.89 22.77 -12.83
N GLY A 314 -0.08 23.83 -12.74
CA GLY A 314 -0.51 25.20 -13.04
C GLY A 314 -1.00 25.36 -14.48
N HIS A 315 -0.31 24.75 -15.45
CA HIS A 315 -0.72 24.77 -16.85
C HIS A 315 -2.09 24.11 -17.07
N ARG A 316 -2.34 22.94 -16.46
CA ARG A 316 -3.61 22.21 -16.59
C ARG A 316 -4.78 22.96 -15.96
N VAL A 317 -4.58 23.50 -14.76
CA VAL A 317 -5.59 24.30 -14.07
C VAL A 317 -5.86 25.59 -14.85
N GLY A 318 -4.81 26.30 -15.27
CA GLY A 318 -4.91 27.55 -16.02
C GLY A 318 -5.62 27.40 -17.37
N ARG A 319 -5.33 26.34 -18.14
CA ARG A 319 -6.06 26.05 -19.40
C ARG A 319 -7.54 25.84 -19.16
N SER A 320 -7.90 25.12 -18.10
CA SER A 320 -9.30 24.80 -17.79
C SER A 320 -10.07 26.05 -17.34
N ALA A 321 -9.45 26.92 -16.55
CA ALA A 321 -10.04 28.19 -16.11
C ALA A 321 -10.38 29.11 -17.31
N ARG A 322 -9.49 29.21 -18.30
CA ARG A 322 -9.72 30.02 -19.52
C ARG A 322 -10.93 29.57 -20.34
N THR A 323 -11.28 28.27 -20.29
CA THR A 323 -12.46 27.75 -20.99
C THR A 323 -13.78 28.07 -20.30
N TRP A 324 -13.75 28.43 -19.01
CA TRP A 324 -14.95 28.80 -18.26
C TRP A 324 -15.25 30.29 -18.42
N THR A 325 -14.22 31.14 -18.37
CA THR A 325 -14.36 32.58 -18.61
C THR A 325 -14.82 32.95 -20.02
N ALA A 326 -14.77 32.00 -20.98
CA ALA A 326 -15.25 32.19 -22.35
C ALA A 326 -16.70 31.72 -22.56
N ARG A 327 -17.35 31.18 -21.53
CA ARG A 327 -18.75 30.69 -21.57
C ARG A 327 -19.71 31.53 -20.73
N ASP A 328 -19.16 32.48 -19.97
CA ASP A 328 -19.90 33.56 -19.29
C ASP A 328 -19.84 34.82 -20.16
#